data_AF-A0A662S424-F1
#
_entry.id   AF-A0A662S424-F1
#
_cell.length_a   1.000
_cell.length_b   1.000
_cell.length_c   1.000
_cell.angle_alpha   90.00
_cell.angle_beta   90.00
_cell.angle_gamma   90.00
#
_symmetry.space_group_name_H-M   'P 1'
#
loop_
_entity.id
_entity.type
_entity.pdbx_description
1 polymer ?
#
loop_
_entity_poly.entity_id
_entity_poly.type
_entity_poly.pdbx_seq_one_letter_code
_entity_poly.pdbx_strand_id
1 'polypeptide(L)'
;MNSRRGAALLLTAVLALSLAGLRPASGQPIWIGLNFEVHLRADGTAVVIIREHPFALNGTSLFGDQEVLLGMLQEAEVNRVYAALMFASSPEHIETELLGPPEISQNETVLADPLNRGRMVEYRGAVVTRVLVNLSTAEYVRDLGDGRYEIRIVDPFTARDPRSWIDVLKISWDEGVEVLNVGWVPSSASGPTEQGDGYLLWLNYNEPSAPDAYILTARLPGLTVAPPPGLSVRLEASRVGDVVEVRVSSDQVKYAVVRIVGPGEDQARGVSLDAGEWRTVRFYTDARDLRAEVYVGGRKVAEAPVSEGSPTGLGGGSPSATPSPLPALLLVLGILTFLAGLSLGGRGRREEEEGQFGWQVAWETW
;
A
#
# COMPACT_ATOMS: atom_id res chain seq x y z
N MET A 1 -37.61 -14.80 -40.20
CA MET A 1 -36.52 -13.81 -40.43
C MET A 1 -36.43 -12.71 -39.36
N ASN A 2 -37.35 -12.61 -38.38
CA ASN A 2 -37.38 -11.53 -37.39
C ASN A 2 -36.61 -11.81 -36.09
N SER A 3 -36.42 -13.08 -35.67
CA SER A 3 -35.73 -13.38 -34.41
C SER A 3 -34.21 -13.15 -34.46
N ARG A 4 -33.58 -13.38 -35.62
CA ARG A 4 -32.13 -13.13 -35.81
C ARG A 4 -31.77 -11.65 -35.76
N ARG A 5 -32.67 -10.77 -36.22
CA ARG A 5 -32.50 -9.31 -36.15
C ARG A 5 -32.68 -8.79 -34.72
N GLY A 6 -33.65 -9.33 -33.97
CA GLY A 6 -33.84 -9.00 -32.56
C GLY A 6 -32.68 -9.44 -31.68
N ALA A 7 -32.15 -10.66 -31.89
CA ALA A 7 -30.99 -11.16 -31.17
C ALA A 7 -29.72 -10.35 -31.50
N ALA A 8 -29.53 -9.95 -32.75
CA ALA A 8 -28.41 -9.08 -33.14
C ALA A 8 -28.51 -7.71 -32.47
N LEU A 9 -29.69 -7.08 -32.44
CA LEU A 9 -29.90 -5.78 -31.78
C LEU A 9 -29.67 -5.84 -30.27
N LEU A 10 -30.12 -6.90 -29.60
CA LEU A 10 -29.85 -7.13 -28.18
C LEU A 10 -28.36 -7.34 -27.90
N LEU A 11 -27.66 -8.12 -28.73
CA LEU A 11 -26.23 -8.31 -28.59
C LEU A 11 -25.47 -7.00 -28.79
N THR A 12 -25.84 -6.18 -29.78
CA THR A 12 -25.23 -4.87 -30.02
C THR A 12 -25.52 -3.89 -28.89
N ALA A 13 -26.72 -3.91 -28.30
CA ALA A 13 -27.06 -3.07 -27.15
C ALA A 13 -26.25 -3.47 -25.90
N VAL A 14 -26.12 -4.78 -25.64
CA VAL A 14 -25.29 -5.29 -24.54
C VAL A 14 -23.81 -4.97 -24.77
N LEU A 15 -23.32 -5.07 -26.02
CA LEU A 15 -21.95 -4.69 -26.36
C LEU A 15 -21.72 -3.18 -26.16
N ALA A 16 -22.65 -2.34 -26.62
CA ALA A 16 -22.56 -0.88 -26.47
C ALA A 16 -22.61 -0.45 -24.98
N LEU A 17 -23.42 -1.12 -24.17
CA LEU A 17 -23.48 -0.89 -22.71
C LEU A 17 -22.22 -1.38 -21.98
N SER A 18 -21.60 -2.47 -22.42
CA SER A 18 -20.33 -2.96 -21.86
C SER A 18 -19.13 -2.12 -22.30
N LEU A 19 -19.17 -1.50 -23.48
CA LEU A 19 -18.20 -0.50 -23.93
C LEU A 19 -18.38 0.87 -23.25
N ALA A 20 -19.59 1.27 -22.89
CA ALA A 20 -19.84 2.51 -22.14
C ALA A 20 -19.34 2.46 -20.67
N GLY A 21 -19.18 1.25 -20.11
CA GLY A 21 -18.56 1.03 -18.80
C GLY A 21 -17.02 1.03 -18.83
N LEU A 22 -16.41 0.88 -20.01
CA LEU A 22 -14.98 1.09 -20.22
C LEU A 22 -14.76 2.59 -20.42
N ARG A 23 -14.81 3.37 -19.33
CA ARG A 23 -14.20 4.70 -19.37
C ARG A 23 -12.73 4.48 -19.72
N PRO A 24 -12.20 5.02 -20.83
CA PRO A 24 -10.75 5.10 -20.97
C PRO A 24 -10.24 5.83 -19.72
N ALA A 25 -9.16 5.34 -19.11
CA ALA A 25 -8.40 6.10 -18.13
C ALA A 25 -7.82 7.33 -18.85
N SER A 26 -8.64 8.32 -19.13
CA SER A 26 -8.26 9.56 -19.81
C SER A 26 -7.99 10.64 -18.78
N GLY A 27 -7.06 10.36 -17.87
CA GLY A 27 -6.31 11.42 -17.21
C GLY A 27 -5.09 11.72 -18.07
N GLN A 28 -4.89 12.98 -18.46
CA GLN A 28 -3.56 13.41 -18.88
C GLN A 28 -2.58 13.07 -17.74
N PRO A 29 -1.35 12.61 -18.00
CA PRO A 29 -0.38 12.38 -16.94
C PRO A 29 -0.15 13.69 -16.18
N ILE A 30 -0.38 13.66 -14.86
CA ILE A 30 -0.17 14.78 -13.94
C ILE A 30 1.05 14.50 -13.07
N TRP A 31 1.67 15.57 -12.59
CA TRP A 31 2.67 15.52 -11.52
C TRP A 31 2.02 15.98 -10.22
N ILE A 32 2.41 15.38 -9.11
CA ILE A 32 1.93 15.77 -7.77
C ILE A 32 3.12 16.33 -7.00
N GLY A 33 2.98 17.56 -6.47
CA GLY A 33 3.89 18.06 -5.44
C GLY A 33 3.52 17.45 -4.09
N LEU A 34 4.51 16.91 -3.38
CA LEU A 34 4.33 16.09 -2.18
C LEU A 34 5.00 16.70 -0.96
N ASN A 35 4.18 17.25 -0.06
CA ASN A 35 4.62 17.77 1.23
C ASN A 35 4.17 16.86 2.37
N PHE A 36 5.12 16.34 3.14
CA PHE A 36 4.88 15.54 4.34
C PHE A 36 5.24 16.34 5.59
N GLU A 37 4.37 16.25 6.60
CA GLU A 37 4.65 16.73 7.94
C GLU A 37 4.44 15.59 8.93
N VAL A 38 5.48 15.25 9.68
CA VAL A 38 5.45 14.27 10.76
C VAL A 38 5.50 15.03 12.08
N HIS A 39 4.45 14.90 12.89
CA HIS A 39 4.38 15.52 14.20
C HIS A 39 4.43 14.45 15.29
N LEU A 40 5.54 14.40 16.04
CA LEU A 40 5.75 13.46 17.14
C LEU A 40 5.07 13.95 18.41
N ARG A 41 4.19 13.13 18.98
CA ARG A 41 3.47 13.46 20.20
C ARG A 41 4.12 12.84 21.43
N ALA A 42 3.95 13.51 22.56
CA ALA A 42 4.50 13.04 23.83
C ALA A 42 3.89 11.70 24.29
N ASP A 43 2.69 11.35 23.81
CA ASP A 43 1.96 10.11 24.13
C ASP A 43 2.46 8.87 23.38
N GLY A 44 3.52 9.00 22.56
CA GLY A 44 4.06 7.89 21.78
C GLY A 44 3.29 7.63 20.47
N THR A 45 2.53 8.59 19.99
CA THR A 45 1.98 8.59 18.63
C THR A 45 2.68 9.60 17.72
N ALA A 46 2.50 9.45 16.41
CA ALA A 46 2.87 10.46 15.43
C ALA A 46 1.67 10.79 14.55
N VAL A 47 1.51 12.06 14.15
CA VAL A 47 0.57 12.45 13.11
C VAL A 47 1.33 12.76 11.84
N VAL A 48 1.00 12.03 10.77
CA VAL A 48 1.51 12.28 9.42
C VAL A 48 0.46 13.06 8.65
N ILE A 49 0.80 14.26 8.21
CA ILE A 49 -0.03 15.11 7.35
C ILE A 49 0.60 15.10 5.97
N ILE A 50 -0.16 14.62 4.98
CA ILE A 50 0.27 14.51 3.59
C ILE A 50 -0.54 15.54 2.81
N ARG A 51 0.16 16.42 2.10
CA ARG A 51 -0.44 17.48 1.28
C ARG A 51 0.01 17.29 -0.16
N GLU A 52 -0.97 17.16 -1.04
CA GLU A 52 -0.78 16.87 -2.45
C GLU A 52 -1.34 18.01 -3.30
N HIS A 53 -0.54 18.50 -4.25
CA HIS A 53 -0.97 19.54 -5.19
C HIS A 53 -0.74 19.09 -6.63
N PRO A 54 -1.77 19.06 -7.49
CA PRO A 54 -1.63 18.57 -8.86
C PRO A 54 -1.08 19.63 -9.82
N PHE A 55 -0.25 19.19 -10.75
CA PHE A 55 0.33 19.99 -11.82
C PHE A 55 0.20 19.27 -13.16
N ALA A 56 -0.04 20.03 -14.22
CA ALA A 56 0.14 19.56 -15.58
C ALA A 56 1.64 19.38 -15.89
N LEU A 57 1.97 18.62 -16.94
CA LEU A 57 3.36 18.39 -17.37
C LEU A 57 4.18 19.66 -17.63
N ASN A 58 3.52 20.80 -17.91
CA ASN A 58 4.16 22.10 -18.11
C ASN A 58 4.28 22.92 -16.82
N GLY A 59 4.03 22.32 -15.65
CA GLY A 59 4.11 22.95 -14.33
C GLY A 59 2.94 23.86 -13.96
N THR A 60 1.91 23.95 -14.81
CA THR A 60 0.69 24.68 -14.47
C THR A 60 -0.06 23.96 -13.36
N SER A 61 -0.38 24.66 -12.29
CA SER A 61 -1.25 24.13 -11.22
C SER A 61 -2.60 23.72 -11.80
N LEU A 62 -3.04 22.51 -11.44
CA LEU A 62 -4.37 21.98 -11.75
C LEU A 62 -5.30 22.07 -10.53
N PHE A 63 -4.87 22.74 -9.46
CA PHE A 63 -5.71 22.94 -8.28
C PHE A 63 -6.85 23.90 -8.63
N GLY A 64 -8.06 23.36 -8.69
CA GLY A 64 -9.26 24.04 -9.19
C GLY A 64 -9.98 23.26 -10.29
N ASP A 65 -9.30 22.29 -10.92
CA ASP A 65 -9.94 21.32 -11.80
C ASP A 65 -10.68 20.27 -10.96
N GLN A 66 -12.02 20.28 -11.04
CA GLN A 66 -12.86 19.42 -10.22
C GLN A 66 -12.70 17.94 -10.56
N GLU A 67 -12.45 17.58 -11.82
CA GLU A 67 -12.27 16.18 -12.22
C GLU A 67 -10.97 15.62 -11.65
N VAL A 68 -9.88 16.40 -11.74
CA VAL A 68 -8.58 16.05 -11.17
C VAL A 68 -8.67 15.90 -9.65
N LEU A 69 -9.27 16.86 -8.96
CA LEU A 69 -9.37 16.84 -7.50
C LEU A 69 -10.25 15.69 -6.97
N LEU A 70 -11.34 15.36 -7.67
CA LEU A 70 -12.18 14.21 -7.31
C LEU A 70 -11.45 12.88 -7.54
N GLY A 71 -10.63 12.78 -8.60
CA GLY A 71 -9.77 11.62 -8.82
C GLY A 71 -8.76 11.44 -7.69
N MET A 72 -8.04 12.52 -7.33
CA MET A 72 -7.09 12.50 -6.22
C MET A 72 -7.75 12.11 -4.89
N LEU A 73 -8.93 12.65 -4.58
CA LEU A 73 -9.65 12.27 -3.36
C LEU A 73 -9.98 10.78 -3.28
N GLN A 74 -10.34 10.15 -4.41
CA GLN A 74 -10.64 8.72 -4.46
C GLN A 74 -9.38 7.86 -4.23
N GLU A 75 -8.22 8.36 -4.63
CA GLU A 75 -6.94 7.66 -4.48
C GLU A 75 -6.25 7.96 -3.15
N ALA A 76 -6.57 9.09 -2.50
CA ALA A 76 -5.92 9.60 -1.30
C ALA A 76 -5.99 8.69 -0.06
N GLU A 77 -6.82 7.65 -0.06
CA GLU A 77 -6.78 6.63 1.00
C GLU A 77 -5.46 5.83 1.00
N VAL A 78 -4.79 5.72 -0.16
CA VAL A 78 -3.46 5.10 -0.26
C VAL A 78 -2.42 5.83 0.58
N ASN A 79 -2.63 7.10 0.92
CA ASN A 79 -1.74 7.88 1.75
C ASN A 79 -1.59 7.31 3.17
N ARG A 80 -2.59 6.54 3.66
CA ARG A 80 -2.45 5.76 4.91
C ARG A 80 -1.34 4.72 4.80
N VAL A 81 -1.23 4.06 3.64
CA VAL A 81 -0.16 3.08 3.36
C VAL A 81 1.20 3.77 3.35
N TYR A 82 1.32 4.95 2.71
CA TYR A 82 2.57 5.70 2.72
C TYR A 82 2.98 6.12 4.14
N ALA A 83 2.05 6.66 4.94
CA ALA A 83 2.32 7.01 6.33
C ALA A 83 2.79 5.80 7.17
N ALA A 84 2.17 4.63 6.99
CA ALA A 84 2.59 3.40 7.68
C ALA A 84 4.01 2.98 7.29
N LEU A 85 4.35 3.06 6.01
CA LEU A 85 5.66 2.68 5.48
C LEU A 85 6.79 3.61 5.92
N MET A 86 6.48 4.83 6.36
CA MET A 86 7.47 5.69 6.98
C MET A 86 8.04 5.11 8.28
N PHE A 87 7.30 4.22 8.95
CA PHE A 87 7.64 3.72 10.29
C PHE A 87 7.75 2.19 10.38
N ALA A 88 7.44 1.48 9.30
CA ALA A 88 7.56 0.02 9.23
C ALA A 88 7.83 -0.49 7.80
N SER A 89 8.32 -1.72 7.68
CA SER A 89 8.58 -2.36 6.37
C SER A 89 7.31 -2.80 5.65
N SER A 90 6.19 -2.94 6.37
CA SER A 90 4.87 -3.29 5.86
C SER A 90 3.79 -2.50 6.60
N PRO A 91 2.71 -2.05 5.92
CA PRO A 91 1.61 -1.33 6.59
C PRO A 91 0.90 -2.16 7.66
N GLU A 92 0.96 -3.49 7.56
CA GLU A 92 0.35 -4.41 8.53
C GLU A 92 1.14 -4.52 9.85
N HIS A 93 2.39 -4.04 9.88
CA HIS A 93 3.24 -4.11 11.08
C HIS A 93 3.00 -2.98 12.07
N ILE A 94 2.19 -1.99 11.72
CA ILE A 94 2.02 -0.78 12.49
C ILE A 94 0.57 -0.35 12.54
N GLU A 95 0.12 0.04 13.73
CA GLU A 95 -1.24 0.53 13.90
C GLU A 95 -1.33 1.97 13.37
N THR A 96 -2.26 2.17 12.44
CA THR A 96 -2.55 3.48 11.85
C THR A 96 -4.04 3.74 11.78
N GLU A 97 -4.43 5.00 11.88
CA GLU A 97 -5.82 5.44 11.81
C GLU A 97 -5.92 6.74 10.98
N LEU A 98 -6.95 6.85 10.13
CA LEU A 98 -7.25 8.10 9.45
C LEU A 98 -7.93 9.07 10.41
N LEU A 99 -7.38 10.27 10.56
CA LEU A 99 -7.96 11.35 11.38
C LEU A 99 -9.03 12.12 10.59
N GLY A 100 -9.98 11.38 10.02
CA GLY A 100 -11.01 11.87 9.11
C GLY A 100 -10.78 11.49 7.64
N PRO A 101 -11.80 11.67 6.77
CA PRO A 101 -11.65 11.41 5.35
C PRO A 101 -10.66 12.41 4.72
N PRO A 102 -9.97 12.04 3.62
CA PRO A 102 -9.20 12.99 2.83
C PRO A 102 -10.07 14.18 2.38
N GLU A 103 -9.48 15.38 2.35
CA GLU A 103 -10.22 16.62 2.06
C GLU A 103 -9.48 17.52 1.08
N ILE A 104 -10.23 18.35 0.35
CA ILE A 104 -9.67 19.46 -0.43
C ILE A 104 -9.65 20.70 0.47
N SER A 105 -8.48 21.25 0.74
CA SER A 105 -8.31 22.44 1.56
C SER A 105 -7.72 23.58 0.74
N GLN A 106 -8.35 24.77 0.77
CA GLN A 106 -7.79 26.00 0.18
C GLN A 106 -6.85 26.77 1.12
N ASN A 107 -6.82 26.40 2.39
CA ASN A 107 -6.03 27.10 3.41
C ASN A 107 -4.63 26.51 3.58
N GLU A 108 -4.41 25.31 3.04
CA GLU A 108 -3.13 24.60 3.09
C GLU A 108 -2.28 25.00 1.89
N THR A 109 -0.97 24.81 2.01
CA THR A 109 0.01 25.16 0.97
C THR A 109 0.94 23.99 0.71
N VAL A 110 1.37 23.85 -0.54
CA VAL A 110 2.39 22.90 -0.98
C VAL A 110 3.55 23.68 -1.57
N LEU A 111 4.78 23.29 -1.23
CA LEU A 111 6.00 23.83 -1.81
C LEU A 111 6.49 22.84 -2.85
N ALA A 112 6.63 23.28 -4.09
CA ALA A 112 7.07 22.41 -5.17
C ALA A 112 7.94 23.16 -6.18
N ASP A 113 8.78 22.43 -6.89
CA ASP A 113 9.51 22.90 -8.06
C ASP A 113 9.13 22.07 -9.30
N PRO A 114 7.89 22.23 -9.81
CA PRO A 114 7.35 21.34 -10.86
C PRO A 114 8.09 21.46 -12.20
N LEU A 115 8.97 22.45 -12.35
CA LEU A 115 9.79 22.68 -13.54
C LEU A 115 11.27 22.42 -13.30
N ASN A 116 11.65 21.89 -12.13
CA ASN A 116 13.01 21.56 -11.72
C ASN A 116 14.00 22.70 -12.00
N ARG A 117 13.65 23.92 -11.56
CA ARG A 117 14.46 25.14 -11.71
C ARG A 117 15.43 25.38 -10.55
N GLY A 118 15.46 24.47 -9.57
CA GLY A 118 16.19 24.61 -8.31
C GLY A 118 15.55 25.60 -7.34
N ARG A 119 14.23 25.83 -7.42
CA ARG A 119 13.52 26.78 -6.56
C ARG A 119 12.13 26.28 -6.20
N MET A 120 11.91 26.06 -4.90
CA MET A 120 10.59 25.79 -4.35
C MET A 120 9.70 27.04 -4.44
N VAL A 121 8.50 26.85 -4.96
CA VAL A 121 7.45 27.87 -5.03
C VAL A 121 6.26 27.40 -4.20
N GLU A 122 5.66 28.32 -3.45
CA GLU A 122 4.46 28.03 -2.66
C GLU A 122 3.21 28.08 -3.54
N TYR A 123 2.42 27.00 -3.49
CA TYR A 123 1.15 26.86 -4.16
C TYR A 123 0.04 26.71 -3.12
N ARG A 124 -0.98 27.56 -3.20
CA ARG A 124 -2.14 27.50 -2.32
C ARG A 124 -3.07 26.38 -2.78
N GLY A 125 -3.58 25.63 -1.80
CA GLY A 125 -4.50 24.54 -2.01
C GLY A 125 -3.83 23.18 -1.94
N ALA A 126 -4.48 22.19 -1.34
CA ALA A 126 -4.01 20.81 -1.33
C ALA A 126 -5.16 19.82 -1.17
N VAL A 127 -4.97 18.60 -1.67
CA VAL A 127 -5.65 17.41 -1.12
C VAL A 127 -4.86 16.98 0.10
N VAL A 128 -5.55 16.79 1.24
CA VAL A 128 -4.91 16.56 2.53
C VAL A 128 -5.40 15.25 3.13
N THR A 129 -4.45 14.40 3.51
CA THR A 129 -4.70 13.21 4.31
C THR A 129 -3.97 13.32 5.65
N ARG A 130 -4.65 13.01 6.76
CA ARG A 130 -4.07 13.01 8.11
C ARG A 130 -4.15 11.63 8.70
N VAL A 131 -3.01 11.09 9.12
CA VAL A 131 -2.87 9.71 9.60
C VAL A 131 -2.25 9.73 10.99
N LEU A 132 -2.91 9.14 11.97
CA LEU A 132 -2.33 8.83 13.27
C LEU A 132 -1.57 7.52 13.17
N VAL A 133 -0.37 7.48 13.75
CA VAL A 133 0.55 6.35 13.74
C VAL A 133 0.95 6.03 15.17
N ASN A 134 0.79 4.77 15.60
CA ASN A 134 1.21 4.34 16.93
C ASN A 134 2.69 3.93 16.93
N LEU A 135 3.56 4.72 17.57
CA LEU A 135 5.01 4.46 17.56
C LEU A 135 5.40 3.27 18.45
N SER A 136 4.54 2.85 19.39
CA SER A 136 4.82 1.68 20.24
C SER A 136 4.83 0.36 19.47
N THR A 137 4.15 0.31 18.32
CA THR A 137 4.11 -0.86 17.42
C THR A 137 5.04 -0.71 16.22
N ALA A 138 5.67 0.46 16.05
CA ALA A 138 6.51 0.76 14.90
C ALA A 138 7.82 -0.04 14.90
N GLU A 139 8.12 -0.65 13.77
CA GLU A 139 9.35 -1.41 13.52
C GLU A 139 10.59 -0.53 13.50
N TYR A 140 10.47 0.70 13.01
CA TYR A 140 11.57 1.66 12.92
C TYR A 140 11.74 2.51 14.20
N VAL A 141 11.13 2.09 15.31
CA VAL A 141 11.31 2.71 16.63
C VAL A 141 12.02 1.73 17.55
N ARG A 142 13.19 2.15 18.05
CA ARG A 142 14.06 1.32 18.89
C ARG A 142 14.25 1.95 20.26
N ASP A 143 13.94 1.21 21.31
CA ASP A 143 14.27 1.58 22.68
C ASP A 143 15.79 1.52 22.90
N LEU A 144 16.37 2.63 23.35
CA LEU A 144 17.78 2.77 23.69
C LEU A 144 18.04 2.71 25.21
N GLY A 145 16.99 2.55 26.02
CA GLY A 145 17.03 2.62 27.47
C GLY A 145 16.90 4.05 28.01
N ASP A 146 16.59 4.15 29.30
CA ASP A 146 16.46 5.42 30.04
C ASP A 146 15.42 6.39 29.43
N GLY A 147 14.34 5.84 28.84
CA GLY A 147 13.29 6.62 28.18
C GLY A 147 13.74 7.31 26.89
N ARG A 148 14.86 6.86 26.29
CA ARG A 148 15.36 7.33 25.00
C ARG A 148 14.99 6.35 23.89
N TYR A 149 14.57 6.90 22.76
CA TYR A 149 14.18 6.14 21.58
C TYR A 149 14.92 6.66 20.37
N GLU A 150 15.33 5.74 19.50
CA GLU A 150 15.69 6.04 18.13
C GLU A 150 14.44 5.86 17.27
N ILE A 151 14.00 6.94 16.63
CA ILE A 151 12.86 6.97 15.71
C ILE A 151 13.45 7.17 14.32
N ARG A 152 13.35 6.14 13.49
CA ARG A 152 13.72 6.22 12.07
C ARG A 152 12.46 6.40 11.24
N ILE A 153 12.45 7.44 10.43
CA ILE A 153 11.38 7.81 9.50
C ILE A 153 11.91 7.59 8.09
N VAL A 154 11.30 6.69 7.33
CA VAL A 154 11.73 6.33 5.97
C VAL A 154 10.93 7.13 4.94
N ASP A 155 11.57 7.60 3.86
CA ASP A 155 10.87 8.08 2.68
C ASP A 155 10.32 6.86 1.90
N PRO A 156 8.98 6.69 1.81
CA PRO A 156 8.38 5.51 1.21
C PRO A 156 8.47 5.49 -0.33
N PHE A 157 8.94 6.58 -0.96
CA PHE A 157 9.07 6.70 -2.41
C PHE A 157 10.46 6.34 -2.89
N THR A 158 11.53 6.92 -2.30
CA THR A 158 12.91 6.58 -2.68
C THR A 158 13.22 5.10 -2.41
N ALA A 159 12.60 4.52 -1.38
CA ALA A 159 12.69 3.09 -1.08
C ALA A 159 12.10 2.16 -2.17
N ARG A 160 11.22 2.68 -3.05
CA ARG A 160 10.51 1.90 -4.09
C ARG A 160 10.96 2.25 -5.51
N ASP A 161 11.16 3.53 -5.80
CA ASP A 161 11.77 4.03 -7.03
C ASP A 161 12.76 5.13 -6.65
N PRO A 162 14.08 4.96 -6.88
CA PRO A 162 15.08 5.96 -6.54
C PRO A 162 14.88 7.29 -7.28
N ARG A 163 14.01 7.37 -8.28
CA ARG A 163 13.69 8.62 -8.99
C ARG A 163 12.50 9.38 -8.40
N SER A 164 11.97 8.96 -7.26
CA SER A 164 10.84 9.59 -6.57
C SER A 164 11.20 9.85 -5.12
N TRP A 165 10.94 11.07 -4.64
CA TRP A 165 11.24 11.51 -3.27
C TRP A 165 10.13 12.42 -2.76
N ILE A 166 10.08 12.63 -1.44
CA ILE A 166 9.24 13.66 -0.82
C ILE A 166 9.88 15.04 -1.05
N ASP A 167 9.17 15.96 -1.72
CA ASP A 167 9.66 17.32 -2.01
C ASP A 167 9.98 18.10 -0.74
N VAL A 168 9.08 18.02 0.25
CA VAL A 168 9.25 18.68 1.55
C VAL A 168 8.90 17.72 2.68
N LEU A 169 9.84 17.48 3.59
CA LEU A 169 9.57 16.81 4.85
C LEU A 169 9.80 17.75 6.02
N LYS A 170 8.74 18.01 6.78
CA LYS A 170 8.81 18.68 8.08
C LYS A 170 8.66 17.64 9.18
N ILE A 171 9.58 17.61 10.14
CA ILE A 171 9.42 16.82 11.37
C ILE A 171 9.30 17.80 12.53
N SER A 172 8.21 17.72 13.29
CA SER A 172 7.95 18.58 14.45
C SER A 172 7.56 17.73 15.66
N TRP A 173 7.52 18.32 16.84
CA TRP A 173 7.22 17.59 18.06
C TRP A 173 6.54 18.45 19.13
N ASP A 174 5.82 17.80 20.04
CA ASP A 174 5.24 18.43 21.24
C ASP A 174 6.32 19.01 22.16
N GLU A 175 5.97 20.02 22.98
CA GLU A 175 6.88 20.59 24.00
C GLU A 175 7.44 19.56 24.99
N GLY A 176 6.74 18.43 25.19
CA GLY A 176 7.17 17.33 26.07
C GLY A 176 8.15 16.35 25.45
N VAL A 177 8.48 16.49 24.16
CA VAL A 177 9.43 15.62 23.44
C VAL A 177 10.78 16.33 23.36
N GLU A 178 11.82 15.65 23.85
CA GLU A 178 13.19 16.19 23.81
C GLU A 178 13.99 15.48 22.71
N VAL A 179 14.28 16.17 21.61
CA VAL A 179 15.16 15.66 20.55
C VAL A 179 16.63 15.85 20.95
N LEU A 180 17.35 14.75 21.14
CA LEU A 180 18.73 14.70 21.62
C LEU A 180 19.75 14.69 20.47
N ASN A 181 19.42 14.01 19.37
CA ASN A 181 20.29 13.90 18.20
C ASN A 181 19.48 13.76 16.90
N VAL A 182 20.04 14.26 15.81
CA VAL A 182 19.46 14.22 14.47
C VAL A 182 20.49 13.62 13.52
N GLY A 183 20.08 12.64 12.72
CA GLY A 183 20.87 12.06 11.64
C GLY A 183 20.00 11.69 10.46
N TRP A 184 20.63 11.30 9.36
CA TRP A 184 19.95 10.86 8.15
C TRP A 184 20.84 9.94 7.33
N VAL A 185 20.23 9.19 6.40
CA VAL A 185 20.90 8.23 5.52
C VAL A 185 20.41 8.43 4.08
N PRO A 186 21.30 8.38 3.07
CA PRO A 186 22.76 8.31 3.20
C PRO A 186 23.34 9.61 3.77
N SER A 187 24.52 9.53 4.39
CA SER A 187 25.20 10.73 4.94
C SER A 187 25.65 11.73 3.86
N SER A 188 25.62 11.33 2.58
CA SER A 188 25.83 12.20 1.43
C SER A 188 24.63 13.06 1.07
N ALA A 189 23.42 12.72 1.54
CA ALA A 189 22.22 13.52 1.33
C ALA A 189 22.26 14.80 2.19
N SER A 190 21.40 15.77 1.85
CA SER A 190 21.36 17.05 2.55
C SER A 190 20.79 16.90 3.95
N GLY A 191 21.37 17.64 4.90
CA GLY A 191 20.78 17.85 6.22
C GLY A 191 19.55 18.77 6.17
N PRO A 192 18.95 19.07 7.34
CA PRO A 192 17.80 19.93 7.40
C PRO A 192 18.14 21.31 6.84
N THR A 193 17.28 21.82 5.97
CA THR A 193 17.38 23.16 5.39
C THR A 193 17.08 24.23 6.44
N GLU A 194 16.18 23.93 7.38
CA GLU A 194 15.83 24.79 8.49
C GLU A 194 15.65 23.98 9.78
N GLN A 195 16.07 24.55 10.90
CA GLN A 195 15.95 23.96 12.24
C GLN A 195 15.49 25.04 13.22
N GLY A 196 14.41 24.74 13.94
CA GLY A 196 13.90 25.56 15.04
C GLY A 196 13.75 24.75 16.32
N ASP A 197 13.27 25.39 17.40
CA ASP A 197 13.19 24.78 18.73
C ASP A 197 12.25 23.55 18.81
N GLY A 198 11.29 23.45 17.89
CA GLY A 198 10.28 22.39 17.85
C GLY A 198 10.12 21.69 16.50
N TYR A 199 11.04 21.92 15.55
CA TYR A 199 10.95 21.32 14.23
C TYR A 199 12.27 21.29 13.45
N LEU A 200 12.27 20.44 12.43
CA LEU A 200 13.27 20.31 11.38
C LEU A 200 12.54 20.31 10.03
N LEU A 201 13.13 20.95 9.03
CA LEU A 201 12.56 21.04 7.68
C LEU A 201 13.61 20.65 6.64
N TRP A 202 13.26 19.72 5.76
CA TRP A 202 14.02 19.38 4.57
C TRP A 202 13.28 19.87 3.32
N LEU A 203 13.99 20.60 2.46
CA LEU A 203 13.56 20.93 1.11
C LEU A 203 14.42 20.12 0.13
N ASN A 204 13.82 19.12 -0.50
CA ASN A 204 14.49 18.17 -1.38
C ASN A 204 14.23 18.53 -2.85
N TYR A 205 15.28 18.94 -3.56
CA TYR A 205 15.15 19.40 -4.96
C TYR A 205 15.38 18.27 -5.98
N ASN A 206 16.02 17.19 -5.55
CA ASN A 206 16.39 16.04 -6.36
C ASN A 206 16.69 14.84 -5.47
N GLU A 207 16.72 13.64 -6.06
CA GLU A 207 17.08 12.40 -5.36
C GLU A 207 18.37 12.53 -4.55
N PRO A 208 19.55 12.94 -5.09
CA PRO A 208 20.78 12.95 -4.29
C PRO A 208 20.72 13.82 -3.04
N SER A 209 19.86 14.86 -3.05
CA SER A 209 19.63 15.73 -1.90
C SER A 209 18.66 15.16 -0.87
N ALA A 210 17.79 14.22 -1.26
CA ALA A 210 16.75 13.65 -0.44
C ALA A 210 17.26 12.47 0.39
N PRO A 211 17.16 12.51 1.73
CA PRO A 211 17.44 11.33 2.54
C PRO A 211 16.43 10.19 2.32
N ASP A 212 16.94 8.96 2.28
CA ASP A 212 16.13 7.73 2.33
C ASP A 212 15.50 7.54 3.72
N ALA A 213 16.21 7.98 4.75
CA ALA A 213 15.73 7.90 6.12
C ALA A 213 16.24 9.05 6.97
N TYR A 214 15.38 9.51 7.87
CA TYR A 214 15.59 10.55 8.86
C TYR A 214 15.59 9.88 10.23
N ILE A 215 16.59 10.15 11.06
CA ILE A 215 16.82 9.44 12.32
C ILE A 215 16.83 10.47 13.46
N LEU A 216 15.92 10.32 14.40
CA LEU A 216 15.87 11.13 15.61
C LEU A 216 16.17 10.25 16.82
N THR A 217 17.11 10.68 17.66
CA THR A 217 17.18 10.17 19.03
C THR A 217 16.43 11.15 19.92
N ALA A 218 15.39 10.69 20.60
CA ALA A 218 14.54 11.57 21.40
C ALA A 218 14.08 10.90 22.71
N ARG A 219 13.76 11.71 23.72
CA ARG A 219 12.99 11.26 24.89
C ARG A 219 11.51 11.50 24.65
N LEU A 220 10.71 10.43 24.72
CA LEU A 220 9.26 10.48 24.58
C LEU A 220 8.66 9.90 25.87
N PRO A 221 8.16 10.74 26.80
CA PRO A 221 7.79 10.30 28.14
C PRO A 221 6.57 9.35 28.17
N GLY A 222 5.66 9.44 27.20
CA GLY A 222 4.49 8.57 27.09
C GLY A 222 4.71 7.33 26.21
N LEU A 223 5.85 7.22 25.53
CA LEU A 223 6.14 6.06 24.69
C LEU A 223 6.61 4.90 25.57
N THR A 224 5.89 3.78 25.53
CA THR A 224 6.39 2.50 26.01
C THR A 224 6.39 1.53 24.85
N VAL A 225 7.55 1.27 24.27
CA VAL A 225 7.69 0.22 23.28
C VAL A 225 7.69 -1.09 24.05
N ALA A 226 6.56 -1.81 24.03
CA ALA A 226 6.55 -3.16 24.56
C ALA A 226 7.61 -3.97 23.78
N PRO A 227 8.49 -4.75 24.45
CA PRO A 227 9.26 -5.74 23.71
C PRO A 227 8.25 -6.59 22.94
N PRO A 228 8.46 -6.84 21.63
CA PRO A 228 7.50 -7.63 20.86
C PRO A 228 7.24 -8.92 21.66
N PRO A 229 5.98 -9.34 21.83
CA PRO A 229 5.68 -10.58 22.55
C PRO A 229 6.58 -11.66 21.95
N GLY A 230 7.28 -12.41 22.82
CA GLY A 230 8.35 -13.33 22.42
C GLY A 230 7.90 -14.28 21.33
N LEU A 231 8.10 -13.86 20.08
CA LEU A 231 7.57 -14.52 18.90
C LEU A 231 8.38 -15.79 18.68
N SER A 232 7.73 -16.94 18.80
CA SER A 232 8.39 -18.21 18.59
C SER A 232 8.31 -18.58 17.11
N VAL A 233 9.31 -18.18 16.34
CA VAL A 233 9.42 -18.55 14.92
C VAL A 233 10.19 -19.86 14.77
N ARG A 234 9.58 -20.81 14.07
CA ARG A 234 10.25 -22.04 13.60
C ARG A 234 10.63 -21.85 12.13
N LEU A 235 11.86 -22.21 11.81
CA LEU A 235 12.46 -21.99 10.49
C LEU A 235 13.18 -23.25 10.02
N GLU A 236 12.87 -23.71 8.82
CA GLU A 236 13.58 -24.76 8.11
C GLU A 236 13.97 -24.23 6.73
N ALA A 237 15.19 -24.48 6.29
CA ALA A 237 15.64 -24.08 4.97
C ALA A 237 16.38 -25.21 4.28
N SER A 238 15.95 -25.53 3.07
CA SER A 238 16.51 -26.62 2.28
C SER A 238 16.67 -26.23 0.82
N ARG A 239 17.72 -26.74 0.19
CA ARG A 239 17.95 -26.60 -1.24
C ARG A 239 17.54 -27.86 -1.98
N VAL A 240 16.80 -27.67 -3.07
CA VAL A 240 16.46 -28.71 -4.05
C VAL A 240 16.81 -28.15 -5.44
N GLY A 241 17.98 -28.51 -5.95
CA GLY A 241 18.50 -27.96 -7.21
C GLY A 241 18.88 -26.48 -7.09
N ASP A 242 18.32 -25.65 -7.96
CA ASP A 242 18.45 -24.19 -8.00
C ASP A 242 17.42 -23.45 -7.12
N VAL A 243 16.54 -24.20 -6.43
CA VAL A 243 15.52 -23.64 -5.56
C VAL A 243 15.90 -23.83 -4.10
N VAL A 244 15.88 -22.73 -3.34
CA VAL A 244 15.90 -22.75 -1.88
C VAL A 244 14.46 -22.61 -1.39
N GLU A 245 13.98 -23.66 -0.71
CA GLU A 245 12.69 -23.65 -0.01
C GLU A 245 12.92 -23.31 1.45
N VAL A 246 12.30 -22.23 1.91
CA VAL A 246 12.30 -21.80 3.30
C VAL A 246 10.90 -22.00 3.86
N ARG A 247 10.78 -22.90 4.83
CA ARG A 247 9.54 -23.11 5.59
C ARG A 247 9.62 -22.34 6.88
N VAL A 248 8.60 -21.54 7.14
CA VAL A 248 8.51 -20.68 8.32
C VAL A 248 7.14 -20.86 8.98
N SER A 249 7.12 -20.93 10.32
CA SER A 249 5.91 -20.99 11.13
C SER A 249 6.08 -20.11 12.36
N SER A 250 4.98 -19.52 12.82
CA SER A 250 4.93 -18.60 13.96
C SER A 250 3.82 -19.04 14.91
N ASP A 251 3.93 -18.74 16.19
CA ASP A 251 2.87 -18.93 17.19
C ASP A 251 1.80 -17.82 17.14
N GLN A 252 2.02 -16.77 16.34
CA GLN A 252 1.12 -15.64 16.17
C GLN A 252 0.90 -15.32 14.68
N VAL A 253 -0.26 -14.74 14.36
CA VAL A 253 -0.55 -14.19 13.03
C VAL A 253 0.26 -12.92 12.85
N LYS A 254 1.26 -12.91 11.95
CA LYS A 254 2.12 -11.76 11.67
C LYS A 254 2.71 -11.83 10.26
N TYR A 255 2.93 -10.66 9.68
CA TYR A 255 3.77 -10.55 8.49
C TYR A 255 5.26 -10.66 8.88
N ALA A 256 6.04 -11.29 8.01
CA ALA A 256 7.46 -11.53 8.18
C ALA A 256 8.19 -11.31 6.85
N VAL A 257 9.46 -10.95 6.93
CA VAL A 257 10.37 -10.93 5.78
C VAL A 257 11.30 -12.12 5.91
N VAL A 258 11.23 -13.04 4.94
CA VAL A 258 12.17 -14.15 4.81
C VAL A 258 13.28 -13.70 3.86
N ARG A 259 14.52 -13.89 4.26
CA ARG A 259 15.70 -13.51 3.49
C ARG A 259 16.63 -14.70 3.33
N ILE A 260 17.18 -14.92 2.14
CA ILE A 260 18.36 -15.77 1.96
C ILE A 260 19.57 -14.88 1.72
N VAL A 261 20.67 -15.17 2.39
CA VAL A 261 21.89 -14.37 2.28
C VAL A 261 23.12 -15.26 2.33
N GLY A 262 24.13 -14.91 1.54
CA GLY A 262 25.43 -15.58 1.49
C GLY A 262 26.39 -14.87 0.53
N PRO A 263 27.54 -15.48 0.20
CA PRO A 263 28.53 -14.87 -0.68
C PRO A 263 27.92 -14.51 -2.06
N GLY A 264 27.80 -13.22 -2.34
CA GLY A 264 27.26 -12.72 -3.61
C GLY A 264 25.74 -12.85 -3.78
N GLU A 265 25.01 -13.22 -2.73
CA GLU A 265 23.56 -13.44 -2.78
C GLU A 265 22.86 -12.75 -1.60
N ASP A 266 21.80 -12.01 -1.90
CA ASP A 266 20.95 -11.32 -0.92
C ASP A 266 19.55 -11.12 -1.50
N GLN A 267 18.62 -12.02 -1.16
CA GLN A 267 17.23 -11.94 -1.62
C GLN A 267 16.28 -11.97 -0.45
N ALA A 268 15.24 -11.14 -0.50
CA ALA A 268 14.18 -11.10 0.51
C ALA A 268 12.78 -11.21 -0.11
N ARG A 269 11.83 -11.78 0.64
CA ARG A 269 10.42 -11.91 0.30
C ARG A 269 9.57 -11.72 1.55
N GLY A 270 8.51 -10.94 1.41
CA GLY A 270 7.48 -10.81 2.44
C GLY A 270 6.53 -12.01 2.44
N VAL A 271 6.10 -12.43 3.62
CA VAL A 271 5.15 -13.53 3.82
C VAL A 271 4.24 -13.22 5.01
N SER A 272 2.93 -13.45 4.85
CA SER A 272 2.01 -13.44 5.98
C SER A 272 2.00 -14.83 6.62
N LEU A 273 2.28 -14.88 7.92
CA LEU A 273 2.30 -16.10 8.72
C LEU A 273 1.00 -16.19 9.52
N ASP A 274 0.36 -17.34 9.46
CA ASP A 274 -0.76 -17.68 10.31
C ASP A 274 -0.28 -18.45 11.54
N ALA A 275 -0.94 -18.25 12.68
CA ALA A 275 -0.56 -18.89 13.93
C ALA A 275 -0.63 -20.41 13.82
N GLY A 276 0.50 -21.08 14.04
CA GLY A 276 0.64 -22.54 14.01
C GLY A 276 0.79 -23.16 12.63
N GLU A 277 0.62 -22.40 11.54
CA GLU A 277 0.74 -22.91 10.18
C GLU A 277 2.16 -22.76 9.62
N TRP A 278 2.54 -23.66 8.71
CA TRP A 278 3.79 -23.56 7.96
C TRP A 278 3.54 -22.88 6.62
N ARG A 279 4.34 -21.86 6.31
CA ARG A 279 4.37 -21.19 5.01
C ARG A 279 5.69 -21.50 4.32
N THR A 280 5.64 -21.82 3.03
CA THR A 280 6.83 -22.09 2.21
C THR A 280 7.10 -20.92 1.29
N VAL A 281 8.30 -20.36 1.39
CA VAL A 281 8.83 -19.29 0.53
C VAL A 281 9.93 -19.90 -0.35
N ARG A 282 9.93 -19.56 -1.64
CA ARG A 282 10.88 -20.10 -2.61
C ARG A 282 11.78 -19.00 -3.16
N PHE A 283 13.07 -19.28 -3.23
CA PHE A 283 14.07 -18.43 -3.85
C PHE A 283 14.80 -19.21 -4.92
N TYR A 284 15.09 -18.57 -6.05
CA TYR A 284 15.82 -19.17 -7.17
C TYR A 284 17.23 -18.59 -7.18
N THR A 285 18.24 -19.45 -7.01
CA THR A 285 19.64 -19.06 -6.89
C THR A 285 20.55 -20.27 -7.05
N ASP A 286 21.70 -20.08 -7.70
CA ASP A 286 22.79 -21.04 -7.80
C ASP A 286 23.86 -20.88 -6.70
N ALA A 287 23.76 -19.82 -5.89
CA ALA A 287 24.72 -19.51 -4.83
C ALA A 287 24.73 -20.57 -3.71
N ARG A 288 25.92 -20.92 -3.23
CA ARG A 288 26.12 -21.91 -2.16
C ARG A 288 26.38 -21.21 -0.82
N ASP A 289 26.39 -22.00 0.27
CA ASP A 289 26.66 -21.51 1.63
C ASP A 289 25.72 -20.39 2.09
N LEU A 290 24.43 -20.58 1.79
CA LEU A 290 23.36 -19.65 2.14
C LEU A 290 22.83 -19.91 3.55
N ARG A 291 22.38 -18.85 4.20
CA ARG A 291 21.53 -18.90 5.39
C ARG A 291 20.17 -18.29 5.08
N ALA A 292 19.12 -18.85 5.66
CA ALA A 292 17.81 -18.24 5.72
C ALA A 292 17.68 -17.44 7.02
N GLU A 293 17.15 -16.23 6.93
CA GLU A 293 16.85 -15.35 8.05
C GLU A 293 15.38 -14.96 8.00
N VAL A 294 14.73 -14.83 9.16
CA VAL A 294 13.38 -14.30 9.27
C VAL A 294 13.42 -13.03 10.09
N TYR A 295 12.82 -11.97 9.56
CA TYR A 295 12.67 -10.68 10.20
C TYR A 295 11.18 -10.41 10.45
N VAL A 296 10.85 -9.97 11.65
CA VAL A 296 9.49 -9.50 12.00
C VAL A 296 9.64 -8.18 12.69
N GLY A 297 8.92 -7.17 12.19
CA GLY A 297 9.10 -5.79 12.64
C GLY A 297 10.59 -5.38 12.63
N GLY A 298 11.31 -5.71 11.55
CA GLY A 298 12.68 -5.25 11.29
C GLY A 298 13.78 -5.90 12.10
N ARG A 299 13.41 -6.79 13.03
CA ARG A 299 14.34 -7.52 13.89
C ARG A 299 14.45 -8.94 13.39
N LYS A 300 15.69 -9.45 13.28
CA LYS A 300 15.92 -10.87 13.01
C LYS A 300 15.41 -11.69 14.20
N VAL A 301 14.43 -12.55 13.94
CA VAL A 301 13.77 -13.40 14.95
C VAL A 301 14.14 -14.87 14.81
N ALA A 302 14.60 -15.30 13.62
CA ALA A 302 15.11 -16.66 13.39
C ALA A 302 16.19 -16.68 12.30
N GLU A 303 17.04 -17.69 12.35
CA GLU A 303 18.07 -17.98 11.35
C GLU A 303 18.28 -19.49 11.26
N ALA A 304 18.50 -20.00 10.05
CA ALA A 304 18.82 -21.39 9.79
C ALA A 304 19.77 -21.52 8.60
N PRO A 305 20.76 -22.44 8.64
CA PRO A 305 21.55 -22.74 7.46
C PRO A 305 20.67 -23.40 6.39
N VAL A 306 20.92 -23.08 5.11
CA VAL A 306 20.27 -23.79 4.00
C VAL A 306 20.94 -25.14 3.83
N SER A 307 20.22 -26.21 4.18
CA SER A 307 20.73 -27.58 4.11
C SER A 307 20.54 -28.17 2.71
N GLU A 308 21.45 -29.03 2.26
CA GLU A 308 21.29 -29.78 1.01
C GLU A 308 20.34 -30.97 1.25
N GLY A 309 19.25 -31.04 0.47
CA GLY A 309 18.25 -32.11 0.57
C GLY A 309 16.96 -31.70 1.31
N SER A 310 15.88 -32.44 1.05
CA SER A 310 14.56 -32.15 1.63
C SER A 310 14.53 -32.40 3.16
N PRO A 311 13.84 -31.55 3.95
CA PRO A 311 13.64 -31.78 5.38
C PRO A 311 12.88 -33.11 5.56
N THR A 312 13.48 -34.04 6.29
CA THR A 312 12.86 -35.32 6.63
C THR A 312 12.06 -35.16 7.91
N GLY A 313 10.73 -35.22 7.81
CA GLY A 313 9.81 -35.18 8.96
C GLY A 313 8.34 -35.38 8.55
N LEU A 314 7.86 -36.62 8.68
CA LEU A 314 6.54 -37.14 8.33
C LEU A 314 5.38 -36.48 9.10
N GLY A 315 4.26 -36.23 8.41
CA GLY A 315 2.98 -35.85 9.05
C GLY A 315 1.85 -35.44 8.10
N GLY A 316 1.41 -36.35 7.23
CA GLY A 316 0.03 -36.49 6.73
C GLY A 316 -0.75 -35.26 6.26
N GLY A 317 -0.89 -35.12 4.94
CA GLY A 317 -1.93 -34.29 4.33
C GLY A 317 -1.71 -34.07 2.85
N SER A 318 -1.92 -35.10 2.02
CA SER A 318 -2.04 -34.90 0.57
C SER A 318 -3.29 -34.06 0.27
N PRO A 319 -3.20 -32.92 -0.44
CA PRO A 319 -4.32 -32.44 -1.22
C PRO A 319 -4.20 -33.06 -2.62
N SER A 320 -4.73 -34.27 -2.78
CA SER A 320 -5.23 -34.68 -4.09
C SER A 320 -6.54 -33.91 -4.31
N ALA A 321 -6.44 -32.66 -4.76
CA ALA A 321 -7.56 -31.96 -5.35
C ALA A 321 -7.77 -32.52 -6.76
N THR A 322 -8.44 -33.68 -6.84
CA THR A 322 -9.21 -34.02 -8.04
C THR A 322 -10.17 -32.87 -8.28
N PRO A 323 -10.17 -32.22 -9.47
CA PRO A 323 -11.16 -31.21 -9.77
C PRO A 323 -12.54 -31.87 -9.67
N SER A 324 -13.36 -31.39 -8.74
CA SER A 324 -14.74 -31.86 -8.66
C SER A 324 -15.42 -31.48 -9.99
N PRO A 325 -16.12 -32.40 -10.66
CA PRO A 325 -16.78 -32.10 -11.94
C PRO A 325 -18.01 -31.20 -11.77
N LEU A 326 -18.33 -30.76 -10.55
CA LEU A 326 -19.52 -29.97 -10.22
C LEU A 326 -19.62 -28.62 -10.96
N PRO A 327 -18.54 -27.82 -11.14
CA PRO A 327 -18.63 -26.58 -11.90
C PRO A 327 -18.87 -26.82 -13.40
N ALA A 328 -18.24 -27.85 -13.96
CA ALA A 328 -18.40 -28.23 -15.36
C ALA A 328 -19.79 -28.82 -15.64
N LEU A 329 -20.33 -29.62 -14.71
CA LEU A 329 -21.67 -30.19 -14.81
C LEU A 329 -22.76 -29.10 -14.72
N LEU A 330 -22.59 -28.11 -13.84
CA LEU A 330 -23.49 -26.95 -13.73
C LEU A 330 -23.44 -26.06 -14.98
N LEU A 331 -22.26 -25.88 -15.57
CA LEU A 331 -22.10 -25.12 -16.81
C LEU A 331 -22.78 -25.82 -17.99
N VAL A 332 -22.63 -27.14 -18.10
CA VAL A 332 -23.32 -27.95 -19.12
C VAL A 332 -24.83 -27.95 -18.89
N LEU A 333 -25.30 -28.05 -17.64
CA LEU A 333 -26.72 -27.98 -17.31
C LEU A 333 -27.32 -26.61 -17.66
N GLY A 334 -26.58 -25.52 -17.40
CA GLY A 334 -26.97 -24.15 -17.76
C GLY A 334 -27.03 -23.91 -19.28
N ILE A 335 -26.09 -24.49 -20.03
CA ILE A 335 -26.11 -24.44 -21.51
C ILE A 335 -27.30 -25.24 -22.05
N LEU A 336 -27.60 -26.41 -21.47
CA LEU A 336 -28.73 -27.24 -21.89
C LEU A 336 -30.09 -26.61 -21.56
N THR A 337 -30.24 -25.95 -20.40
CA THR A 337 -31.49 -25.21 -20.09
C THR A 337 -31.67 -23.97 -20.97
N PHE A 338 -30.58 -23.26 -21.32
CA PHE A 338 -30.63 -22.14 -22.26
C PHE A 338 -31.00 -22.60 -23.69
N LEU A 339 -30.43 -23.70 -24.16
CA LEU A 339 -30.77 -24.28 -25.48
C LEU A 339 -32.19 -24.88 -25.50
N ALA A 340 -32.69 -25.44 -24.40
CA ALA A 340 -34.07 -25.89 -24.26
C ALA A 340 -35.07 -24.72 -24.26
N GLY A 341 -34.71 -23.58 -23.64
CA GLY A 341 -35.51 -22.35 -23.72
C GLY A 341 -35.62 -21.80 -25.14
N LEU A 342 -34.55 -21.93 -25.94
CA LEU A 342 -34.54 -21.53 -27.35
C LEU A 342 -35.30 -22.50 -28.28
N SER A 343 -35.43 -23.78 -27.92
CA SER A 343 -36.17 -24.77 -28.72
C SER A 343 -37.67 -24.80 -28.41
N LEU A 344 -38.08 -24.38 -27.20
CA LEU A 344 -39.48 -24.33 -26.76
C LEU A 344 -40.18 -22.98 -27.03
N GLY A 345 -39.43 -21.89 -27.24
CA GLY A 345 -39.98 -20.56 -27.58
C GLY A 345 -40.52 -20.43 -29.01
N GLY A 346 -40.59 -21.53 -29.76
CA GLY A 346 -40.92 -21.56 -31.19
C GLY A 346 -42.22 -22.29 -31.54
N ARG A 347 -43.31 -22.20 -30.75
CA ARG A 347 -44.63 -22.66 -31.21
C ARG A 347 -45.83 -22.13 -30.39
N GLY A 348 -46.53 -21.15 -30.99
CA GLY A 348 -47.93 -20.76 -30.73
C GLY A 348 -48.15 -19.82 -29.54
N ARG A 349 -49.13 -18.92 -29.49
CA ARG A 349 -50.22 -18.45 -30.38
C ARG A 349 -50.87 -17.31 -29.55
N ARG A 350 -50.83 -16.04 -30.00
CA ARG A 350 -51.95 -15.24 -30.55
C ARG A 350 -53.15 -15.02 -29.59
N GLU A 351 -53.46 -13.72 -29.41
CA GLU A 351 -54.74 -13.05 -29.06
C GLU A 351 -55.16 -12.83 -27.59
N GLU A 352 -55.24 -11.53 -27.22
CA GLU A 352 -56.32 -10.74 -26.54
C GLU A 352 -55.63 -9.62 -25.72
N GLU A 353 -55.52 -8.37 -26.17
CA GLU A 353 -56.52 -7.29 -26.40
C GLU A 353 -57.34 -6.84 -25.17
N GLU A 354 -57.20 -5.54 -24.90
CA GLU A 354 -58.13 -4.59 -24.23
C GLU A 354 -58.24 -4.47 -22.70
N GLY A 355 -58.22 -3.19 -22.26
CA GLY A 355 -58.59 -2.73 -20.91
C GLY A 355 -57.70 -1.61 -20.36
N GLN A 356 -57.59 -0.46 -21.04
CA GLN A 356 -58.21 0.84 -20.67
C GLN A 356 -57.41 1.75 -19.71
N PHE A 357 -57.08 2.96 -20.23
CA PHE A 357 -57.15 4.33 -19.66
C PHE A 357 -56.70 4.59 -18.20
N GLY A 358 -55.95 5.64 -17.84
CA GLY A 358 -55.54 6.87 -18.55
C GLY A 358 -54.94 7.92 -17.57
N TRP A 359 -54.49 9.04 -18.16
CA TRP A 359 -54.01 10.34 -17.59
C TRP A 359 -52.54 10.39 -17.10
N GLN A 360 -51.62 11.05 -17.84
CA GLN A 360 -51.31 12.50 -17.98
C GLN A 360 -50.62 13.12 -16.73
N VAL A 361 -49.34 13.51 -16.83
CA VAL A 361 -48.79 14.89 -17.05
C VAL A 361 -49.04 15.78 -15.81
N ALA A 362 -48.09 16.44 -15.13
CA ALA A 362 -47.01 17.36 -15.54
C ALA A 362 -46.20 17.79 -14.28
N TRP A 363 -44.95 18.27 -14.52
CA TRP A 363 -44.21 19.44 -13.98
C TRP A 363 -44.56 20.02 -12.57
N GLU A 364 -43.67 20.59 -11.76
CA GLU A 364 -42.61 21.59 -12.03
C GLU A 364 -41.89 21.99 -10.70
N THR A 365 -40.64 22.47 -10.83
CA THR A 365 -39.92 23.54 -10.06
C THR A 365 -39.97 23.67 -8.53
N TRP A 366 -38.77 23.79 -7.90
CA TRP A 366 -38.18 25.04 -7.39
C TRP A 366 -36.65 24.96 -7.48
#